data_AF-A0A419I395-F1
#
_entry.id   AF-A0A419I395-F1
#
_cell.length_a   1.000
_cell.length_b   1.000
_cell.length_c   1.000
_cell.angle_alpha   90.00
_cell.angle_beta   90.00
_cell.angle_gamma   90.00
#
_symmetry.space_group_name_H-M   'P 1'
#
loop_
_entity.id
_entity.type
_entity.pdbx_description
1 polymer ?
#
loop_
_entity_poly.entity_id
_entity_poly.type
_entity_poly.pdbx_seq_one_letter_code
_entity_poly.pdbx_strand_id
1 'polypeptide(L)'
;MSNDGAKVGNHVSITDSWIHDFTPAGGAHADGLQVVEDVGDVVMKNNKIDIGKLTGVNAAIFLSPDIGPQNPSAGPIVVDGNTLGGGGYTFYSVNGRDGATLQDVSVTNNKFLKNAIFGPVYPSEFVAKTVSGNTYADGSTLKMP
;
A
#
# COMPACT_ATOMS: atom_id res chain seq x y z
N MET A 1 18.43 3.09 -5.02
CA MET A 1 17.25 3.83 -4.51
C MET A 1 16.12 3.62 -5.50
N SER A 2 14.91 3.34 -5.03
CA SER A 2 13.70 3.06 -5.84
C SER A 2 13.03 4.33 -6.37
N ASN A 3 13.19 5.46 -5.69
CA ASN A 3 12.40 6.70 -5.86
C ASN A 3 10.92 6.47 -5.55
N ASP A 4 10.62 5.93 -4.38
CA ASP A 4 9.25 5.85 -3.84
C ASP A 4 8.71 7.26 -3.56
N GLY A 5 7.39 7.41 -3.49
CA GLY A 5 6.76 8.63 -3.01
C GLY A 5 7.13 8.90 -1.55
N ALA A 6 6.94 7.90 -0.68
CA ALA A 6 7.52 7.89 0.66
C ALA A 6 7.75 6.47 1.17
N LYS A 7 8.89 6.28 1.86
CA LYS A 7 9.09 5.16 2.80
C LYS A 7 8.55 5.60 4.15
N VAL A 8 7.57 4.86 4.66
CA VAL A 8 6.84 5.19 5.88
C VAL A 8 7.51 4.48 7.05
N GLY A 9 8.03 5.27 7.98
CA GLY A 9 8.70 4.79 9.19
C GLY A 9 7.75 4.64 10.38
N ASN A 10 8.33 4.43 11.54
CA ASN A 10 7.60 4.25 12.79
C ASN A 10 6.85 5.54 13.23
N HIS A 11 5.62 5.39 13.74
CA HIS A 11 4.77 6.49 14.26
C HIS A 11 4.46 7.58 13.23
N VAL A 12 4.15 7.18 12.00
CA VAL A 12 3.92 8.13 10.88
C VAL A 12 2.44 8.18 10.49
N SER A 13 1.93 9.40 10.34
CA SER A 13 0.64 9.68 9.72
C SER A 13 0.83 10.46 8.43
N ILE A 14 0.30 9.94 7.33
CA ILE A 14 0.18 10.62 6.05
C ILE A 14 -1.31 10.77 5.78
N THR A 15 -1.80 12.01 5.86
CA THR A 15 -3.22 12.30 5.68
C THR A 15 -3.46 13.42 4.70
N ASP A 16 -4.62 13.37 4.04
CA ASP A 16 -5.15 14.45 3.19
C ASP A 16 -4.15 14.95 2.13
N SER A 17 -3.28 14.06 1.65
CA SER A 17 -2.16 14.37 0.76
C SER A 17 -2.36 13.81 -0.65
N TRP A 18 -1.63 14.34 -1.63
CA TRP A 18 -1.61 13.82 -3.01
C TRP A 18 -0.20 13.38 -3.40
N ILE A 19 -0.04 12.10 -3.72
CA ILE A 19 1.20 11.52 -4.24
C ILE A 19 0.99 11.14 -5.70
N HIS A 20 1.78 11.75 -6.58
CA HIS A 20 1.65 11.62 -8.02
C HIS A 20 2.95 12.03 -8.75
N ASP A 21 3.06 11.65 -10.01
CA ASP A 21 4.02 12.19 -10.99
C ASP A 21 5.50 12.18 -10.56
N PHE A 22 5.96 11.13 -9.88
CA PHE A 22 7.37 10.91 -9.62
C PHE A 22 8.02 10.02 -10.69
N THR A 23 9.34 10.13 -10.84
CA THR A 23 10.12 9.33 -11.80
C THR A 23 10.81 8.19 -11.05
N PRO A 24 10.35 6.93 -11.21
CA PRO A 24 11.04 5.76 -10.67
C PRO A 24 12.48 5.69 -11.16
N ALA A 25 13.37 5.14 -10.34
CA ALA A 25 14.68 4.77 -10.85
C ALA A 25 14.56 3.63 -11.88
N GLY A 26 15.51 3.55 -12.82
CA GLY A 26 15.49 2.51 -13.86
C GLY A 26 15.49 1.10 -13.26
N GLY A 27 14.51 0.28 -13.64
CA GLY A 27 14.33 -1.08 -13.11
C GLY A 27 13.85 -1.15 -11.65
N ALA A 28 13.41 -0.02 -11.08
CA ALA A 28 12.89 0.01 -9.71
C ALA A 28 11.52 -0.65 -9.58
N HIS A 29 11.16 -0.92 -8.32
CA HIS A 29 9.81 -1.24 -7.88
C HIS A 29 9.35 -0.10 -6.99
N ALA A 30 9.11 1.06 -7.60
CA ALA A 30 8.79 2.27 -6.85
C ALA A 30 7.32 2.27 -6.41
N ASP A 31 7.08 2.53 -5.13
CA ASP A 31 5.76 2.58 -4.55
C ASP A 31 5.33 4.02 -4.25
N GLY A 32 4.02 4.26 -4.21
CA GLY A 32 3.49 5.53 -3.72
C GLY A 32 3.83 5.71 -2.24
N LEU A 33 3.36 4.77 -1.42
CA LEU A 33 3.74 4.62 -0.01
C LEU A 33 4.25 3.21 0.24
N GLN A 34 5.42 3.10 0.86
CA GLN A 34 6.05 1.82 1.18
C GLN A 34 6.26 1.66 2.68
N VAL A 35 5.80 0.53 3.24
CA VAL A 35 6.17 0.05 4.57
C VAL A 35 7.01 -1.22 4.37
N VAL A 36 8.31 -1.12 4.62
CA VAL A 36 9.26 -2.25 4.54
C VAL A 36 10.06 -2.52 5.81
N GLU A 37 10.00 -1.61 6.77
CA GLU A 37 10.77 -1.67 8.01
C GLU A 37 9.87 -2.04 9.19
N ASP A 38 10.47 -2.15 10.38
CA ASP A 38 9.73 -2.30 11.62
C ASP A 38 9.03 -0.99 11.91
N VAL A 39 7.71 -1.01 11.84
CA VAL A 39 6.88 0.17 12.08
C VAL A 39 5.91 -0.13 13.19
N GLY A 40 5.66 0.85 14.05
CA GLY A 40 4.55 0.87 15.00
C GLY A 40 3.28 1.36 14.32
N ASP A 41 2.57 2.29 14.96
CA ASP A 41 1.33 2.85 14.41
C ASP A 41 1.60 3.68 13.15
N VAL A 42 0.96 3.26 12.06
CA VAL A 42 0.98 3.98 10.78
C VAL A 42 -0.44 4.29 10.34
N VAL A 43 -0.67 5.54 9.95
CA VAL A 43 -1.96 6.01 9.43
C VAL A 43 -1.78 6.56 8.02
N MET A 44 -2.49 5.99 7.07
CA MET A 44 -2.61 6.44 5.68
C MET A 44 -4.07 6.75 5.41
N LYS A 45 -4.46 8.02 5.53
CA LYS A 45 -5.88 8.39 5.54
C LYS A 45 -6.23 9.51 4.58
N ASN A 46 -7.35 9.37 3.86
CA ASN A 46 -7.90 10.43 3.00
C ASN A 46 -6.92 10.95 1.92
N ASN A 47 -5.91 10.17 1.54
CA ASN A 47 -4.95 10.57 0.53
C ASN A 47 -5.47 10.27 -0.88
N LYS A 48 -4.95 10.98 -1.87
CA LYS A 48 -4.99 10.57 -3.27
C LYS A 48 -3.59 10.05 -3.64
N ILE A 49 -3.49 8.80 -4.06
CA ILE A 49 -2.22 8.19 -4.46
C ILE A 49 -2.45 7.57 -5.82
N ASP A 50 -1.95 8.20 -6.87
CA ASP A 50 -2.06 7.69 -8.24
C ASP A 50 -0.70 7.80 -8.91
N ILE A 51 -0.02 6.66 -9.00
CA ILE A 51 1.37 6.59 -9.46
C ILE A 51 1.45 6.22 -10.95
N GLY A 52 0.31 6.11 -11.62
CA GLY A 52 0.23 5.71 -13.02
C GLY A 52 0.72 4.28 -13.26
N LYS A 53 1.10 4.00 -14.51
CA LYS A 53 1.51 2.66 -14.98
C LYS A 53 2.86 2.67 -15.71
N LEU A 54 3.70 3.63 -15.37
CA LEU A 54 5.01 3.78 -15.99
C LEU A 54 5.90 2.56 -15.68
N THR A 55 6.84 2.26 -16.57
CA THR A 55 7.85 1.24 -16.27
C THR A 55 8.61 1.63 -15.00
N GLY A 56 8.64 0.73 -14.02
CA GLY A 56 9.35 0.94 -12.75
C GLY A 56 8.48 1.32 -11.55
N VAL A 57 7.15 1.48 -11.72
CA VAL A 57 6.22 1.56 -10.57
C VAL A 57 5.69 0.18 -10.16
N ASN A 58 5.44 0.01 -8.86
CA ASN A 58 5.00 -1.26 -8.27
C ASN A 58 3.57 -1.17 -7.70
N ALA A 59 3.35 -0.42 -6.63
CA ALA A 59 2.02 -0.27 -6.02
C ALA A 59 1.78 1.14 -5.45
N ALA A 60 0.52 1.59 -5.42
CA ALA A 60 0.17 2.82 -4.74
C ALA A 60 0.46 2.72 -3.23
N ILE A 61 0.17 1.56 -2.64
CA ILE A 61 0.56 1.20 -1.28
C ILE A 61 1.18 -0.19 -1.30
N PHE A 62 2.40 -0.31 -0.77
CA PHE A 62 3.09 -1.58 -0.53
C PHE A 62 3.35 -1.78 0.96
N LEU A 63 2.89 -2.91 1.50
CA LEU A 63 3.05 -3.28 2.91
C LEU A 63 3.72 -4.67 3.02
N SER A 64 4.94 -4.73 3.54
CA SER A 64 5.62 -6.00 3.88
C SER A 64 6.76 -5.76 4.86
N PRO A 65 6.77 -6.32 6.07
CA PRO A 65 7.84 -6.08 7.04
C PRO A 65 9.11 -6.87 6.68
N ASP A 66 10.01 -6.31 5.87
CA ASP A 66 11.26 -6.97 5.42
C ASP A 66 12.40 -6.83 6.45
N ILE A 67 12.13 -7.20 7.70
CA ILE A 67 12.99 -6.97 8.87
C ILE A 67 13.52 -8.24 9.54
N GLY A 68 13.11 -9.42 9.05
CA GLY A 68 13.51 -10.71 9.61
C GLY A 68 12.92 -10.96 11.02
N PRO A 69 13.29 -12.08 11.66
CA PRO A 69 12.58 -12.62 12.82
C PRO A 69 12.77 -11.84 14.12
N GLN A 70 13.67 -10.85 14.16
CA GLN A 70 14.02 -10.10 15.38
C GLN A 70 12.98 -9.05 15.76
N ASN A 71 12.13 -8.65 14.81
CA ASN A 71 11.06 -7.69 14.99
C ASN A 71 9.77 -8.28 14.39
N PRO A 72 9.15 -9.27 15.06
CA PRO A 72 8.15 -10.13 14.46
C PRO A 72 6.80 -9.46 14.17
N SER A 73 6.58 -8.24 14.66
CA SER A 73 5.28 -7.59 14.66
C SER A 73 5.40 -6.10 14.34
N ALA A 74 5.12 -5.73 13.10
CA ALA A 74 4.99 -4.34 12.69
C ALA A 74 3.50 -3.95 12.59
N GLY A 75 3.12 -2.79 13.08
CA GLY A 75 1.74 -2.29 13.13
C GLY A 75 1.38 -1.68 14.51
N PRO A 76 0.14 -1.19 14.67
CA PRO A 76 -1.01 -1.30 13.77
C PRO A 76 -0.93 -0.41 12.52
N ILE A 77 -1.64 -0.79 11.46
CA ILE A 77 -1.70 0.01 10.21
C ILE A 77 -3.13 0.32 9.83
N VAL A 78 -3.41 1.60 9.55
CA VAL A 78 -4.70 2.08 9.08
C VAL A 78 -4.57 2.63 7.67
N VAL A 79 -5.28 2.03 6.72
CA VAL A 79 -5.43 2.52 5.34
C VAL A 79 -6.91 2.83 5.11
N ASP A 80 -7.30 4.09 5.32
CA ASP A 80 -8.71 4.48 5.35
C ASP A 80 -9.05 5.65 4.42
N GLY A 81 -10.12 5.52 3.64
CA GLY A 81 -10.70 6.65 2.90
C GLY A 81 -9.84 7.19 1.75
N ASN A 82 -8.79 6.48 1.32
CA ASN A 82 -7.89 6.94 0.26
C ASN A 82 -8.48 6.71 -1.14
N THR A 83 -8.07 7.51 -2.12
CA THR A 83 -8.23 7.21 -3.55
C THR A 83 -6.91 6.68 -4.09
N LEU A 84 -6.90 5.43 -4.57
CA LEU A 84 -5.68 4.70 -4.91
C LEU A 84 -5.68 4.30 -6.39
N GLY A 85 -4.56 4.44 -7.09
CA GLY A 85 -4.45 4.04 -8.49
C GLY A 85 -3.01 3.80 -8.96
N GLY A 86 -2.93 3.13 -10.11
CA GLY A 86 -1.68 2.78 -10.75
C GLY A 86 -1.04 1.51 -10.19
N GLY A 87 0.22 1.31 -10.60
CA GLY A 87 1.03 0.14 -10.25
C GLY A 87 0.74 -1.10 -11.10
N GLY A 88 1.51 -2.16 -10.84
CA GLY A 88 1.17 -3.51 -11.26
C GLY A 88 -0.12 -3.95 -10.58
N TYR A 89 -0.11 -3.93 -9.24
CA TYR A 89 -1.30 -3.95 -8.41
C TYR A 89 -1.38 -2.64 -7.63
N THR A 90 -2.58 -2.06 -7.47
CA THR A 90 -2.71 -0.79 -6.74
C THR A 90 -2.38 -0.93 -5.25
N PHE A 91 -2.87 -1.99 -4.61
CA PHE A 91 -2.56 -2.31 -3.22
C PHE A 91 -1.88 -3.66 -3.14
N TYR A 92 -0.70 -3.68 -2.52
CA TYR A 92 0.12 -4.87 -2.40
C TYR A 92 0.46 -5.05 -0.93
N SER A 93 0.01 -6.15 -0.33
CA SER A 93 0.30 -6.45 1.06
C SER A 93 0.57 -7.93 1.24
N VAL A 94 1.72 -8.24 1.84
CA VAL A 94 2.22 -9.61 2.02
C VAL A 94 2.98 -9.72 3.33
N ASN A 95 3.19 -10.95 3.80
CA ASN A 95 4.08 -11.20 4.92
C ASN A 95 5.53 -10.84 4.56
N GLY A 96 6.33 -10.60 5.59
CA GLY A 96 7.77 -10.39 5.47
C GLY A 96 8.54 -11.71 5.46
N ARG A 97 9.86 -11.62 5.36
CA ARG A 97 10.75 -12.80 5.46
C ARG A 97 10.65 -13.47 6.83
N ASP A 98 10.94 -14.77 6.85
CA ASP A 98 11.09 -15.57 8.08
C ASP A 98 9.87 -15.51 9.02
N GLY A 99 8.67 -15.30 8.46
CA GLY A 99 7.42 -15.27 9.21
C GLY A 99 7.08 -13.91 9.85
N ALA A 100 7.83 -12.85 9.57
CA ALA A 100 7.48 -11.49 9.98
C ALA A 100 6.11 -11.11 9.42
N THR A 101 5.25 -10.52 10.24
CA THR A 101 3.87 -10.21 9.83
C THR A 101 3.43 -8.84 10.34
N LEU A 102 2.48 -8.25 9.61
CA LEU A 102 1.87 -7.00 10.02
C LEU A 102 0.71 -7.29 10.97
N GLN A 103 0.72 -6.62 12.12
CA GLN A 103 -0.35 -6.70 13.09
C GLN A 103 -1.42 -5.66 12.79
N ASP A 104 -2.67 -6.08 12.93
CA ASP A 104 -3.85 -5.23 13.00
C ASP A 104 -3.94 -4.21 11.86
N VAL A 105 -3.74 -4.72 10.64
CA VAL A 105 -3.91 -3.95 9.40
C VAL A 105 -5.39 -3.84 9.07
N SER A 106 -5.84 -2.59 8.91
CA SER A 106 -7.18 -2.22 8.47
C SER A 106 -7.14 -1.51 7.13
N VAL A 107 -7.96 -1.97 6.19
CA VAL A 107 -8.10 -1.40 4.84
C VAL A 107 -9.56 -1.10 4.61
N THR A 108 -9.97 0.15 4.81
CA THR A 108 -11.39 0.52 4.84
C THR A 108 -11.72 1.73 3.98
N ASN A 109 -12.92 1.74 3.39
CA ASN A 109 -13.50 2.90 2.72
C ASN A 109 -12.65 3.50 1.57
N ASN A 110 -11.70 2.75 1.01
CA ASN A 110 -10.84 3.24 -0.06
C ASN A 110 -11.53 3.14 -1.43
N LYS A 111 -11.19 4.06 -2.32
CA LYS A 111 -11.67 4.12 -3.71
C LYS A 111 -10.55 3.76 -4.67
N PHE A 112 -10.69 2.66 -5.39
CA PHE A 112 -9.68 2.17 -6.32
C PHE A 112 -9.96 2.66 -7.75
N LEU A 113 -8.95 3.23 -8.40
CA LEU A 113 -8.97 3.53 -9.82
C LEU A 113 -8.78 2.26 -10.64
N LYS A 114 -9.44 2.16 -11.80
CA LYS A 114 -9.32 1.02 -12.73
C LYS A 114 -8.16 1.19 -13.71
N ASN A 115 -6.98 1.54 -13.18
CA ASN A 115 -5.80 1.89 -13.99
C ASN A 115 -4.52 1.11 -13.64
N ALA A 116 -4.59 0.12 -12.75
CA ALA A 116 -3.52 -0.84 -12.51
C ALA A 116 -3.38 -1.85 -13.66
N ILE A 117 -2.18 -2.42 -13.83
CA ILE A 117 -1.86 -3.35 -14.92
C ILE A 117 -2.52 -4.72 -14.70
N PHE A 118 -2.44 -5.26 -13.48
CA PHE A 118 -2.91 -6.61 -13.15
C PHE A 118 -4.19 -6.60 -12.32
N GLY A 119 -4.39 -5.57 -11.49
CA GLY A 119 -5.62 -5.44 -10.72
C GLY A 119 -5.51 -4.49 -9.53
N PRO A 120 -6.61 -4.28 -8.79
CA PRO A 120 -6.65 -3.35 -7.67
C PRO A 120 -5.87 -3.85 -6.45
N VAL A 121 -5.85 -5.16 -6.19
CA VAL A 121 -5.26 -5.75 -4.99
C VAL A 121 -4.49 -7.01 -5.39
N TYR A 122 -3.28 -7.17 -4.87
CA TYR A 122 -2.55 -8.44 -4.97
C TYR A 122 -3.23 -9.50 -4.09
N PRO A 123 -3.70 -10.63 -4.64
CA PRO A 123 -4.61 -11.52 -3.92
C PRO A 123 -3.90 -12.56 -3.04
N SER A 124 -2.63 -12.87 -3.31
CA SER A 124 -1.91 -13.89 -2.56
C SER A 124 -1.33 -13.28 -1.28
N GLU A 125 -1.52 -13.94 -0.14
CA GLU A 125 -0.94 -13.54 1.15
C GLU A 125 -1.41 -12.18 1.68
N PHE A 126 -2.63 -11.77 1.32
CA PHE A 126 -3.24 -10.55 1.81
C PHE A 126 -3.38 -10.56 3.34
N VAL A 127 -2.74 -9.62 4.03
CA VAL A 127 -2.58 -9.68 5.50
C VAL A 127 -3.61 -8.85 6.28
N ALA A 128 -4.46 -8.05 5.61
CA ALA A 128 -5.37 -7.18 6.34
C ALA A 128 -6.51 -7.95 7.02
N LYS A 129 -6.67 -7.75 8.32
CA LYS A 129 -7.69 -8.43 9.15
C LYS A 129 -9.05 -7.74 9.07
N THR A 130 -9.06 -6.42 8.88
CA THR A 130 -10.29 -5.63 8.77
C THR A 130 -10.40 -5.02 7.38
N VAL A 131 -11.37 -5.49 6.60
CA VAL A 131 -11.59 -5.05 5.22
C VAL A 131 -13.07 -4.75 5.00
N SER A 132 -13.41 -3.50 4.71
CA SER A 132 -14.80 -3.11 4.45
C SER A 132 -14.91 -1.78 3.71
N GLY A 133 -16.04 -1.53 3.04
CA GLY A 133 -16.33 -0.23 2.40
C GLY A 133 -15.45 0.12 1.19
N ASN A 134 -14.49 -0.72 0.81
CA ASN A 134 -13.65 -0.47 -0.36
C ASN A 134 -14.45 -0.67 -1.65
N THR A 135 -14.32 0.28 -2.57
CA THR A 135 -15.06 0.31 -3.84
C THR A 135 -14.14 0.75 -4.97
N TYR A 136 -14.56 0.57 -6.22
CA TYR A 136 -13.95 1.32 -7.30
C TYR A 136 -14.41 2.78 -7.26
N ALA A 137 -13.58 3.69 -7.76
CA ALA A 137 -13.88 5.13 -7.75
C ALA A 137 -15.10 5.52 -8.59
N ASP A 138 -15.51 4.66 -9.53
CA ASP A 138 -16.76 4.81 -10.30
C ASP A 138 -18.01 4.36 -9.52
N GLY A 139 -17.85 3.96 -8.26
CA GLY A 139 -18.92 3.48 -7.39
C GLY A 139 -19.26 1.99 -7.53
N SER A 140 -18.62 1.26 -8.45
CA SER A 140 -18.84 -0.17 -8.59
C SER A 140 -18.17 -0.98 -7.46
N THR A 141 -18.74 -2.14 -7.16
CA THR A 141 -18.24 -3.04 -6.12
C THR A 141 -16.83 -3.52 -6.43
N LEU A 142 -15.93 -3.42 -5.44
CA LEU A 142 -14.63 -4.05 -5.46
C LEU A 142 -14.67 -5.33 -4.62
N LYS A 143 -14.27 -6.46 -5.20
CA LYS A 143 -14.06 -7.69 -4.45
C LYS A 143 -12.65 -7.67 -3.84
N MET A 144 -12.59 -7.60 -2.52
CA MET A 144 -11.34 -7.75 -1.77
C MET A 144 -11.03 -9.24 -1.54
N PRO A 145 -9.75 -9.63 -1.41
CA PRO A 145 -9.35 -10.98 -1.05
C PRO A 145 -9.95 -11.47 0.27
#